data_AF-A0A382YAD9-F1
#
_entry.id   AF-A0A382YAD9-F1
#
_cell.length_a   1.000
_cell.length_b   1.000
_cell.length_c   1.000
_cell.angle_alpha   90.00
_cell.angle_beta   90.00
_cell.angle_gamma   90.00
#
_symmetry.space_group_name_H-M   'P 1'
#
loop_
_entity.id
_entity.type
_entity.pdbx_description
1 polymer ?
#
loop_
_entity_poly.entity_id
_entity_poly.type
_entity_poly.pdbx_seq_one_letter_code
_entity_poly.pdbx_strand_id
1 'polypeptide(L)'
;MFEIRNYHYNPEKFDAYKEWAINDAVPFLKANLDIMGFWIDNGIEPELLGTDPDANKHGSANVTWVIRWDSKEARDQGHKEVFQGEGWQEVWAKHPDANGYLQMEAKFADEL
;
A
#
# COMPACT_ATOMS: atom_id res chain seq x y z
N MET A 1 -10.25 -10.17 -9.68
CA MET A 1 -9.96 -8.73 -9.69
C MET A 1 -8.76 -8.45 -8.80
N PHE A 2 -7.90 -7.52 -9.18
CA PHE A 2 -6.75 -7.08 -8.38
C PHE A 2 -6.94 -5.64 -7.92
N GLU A 3 -6.75 -5.40 -6.63
CA GLU A 3 -6.61 -4.06 -6.08
C GLU A 3 -5.12 -3.74 -5.94
N ILE A 4 -4.64 -2.79 -6.72
CA ILE A 4 -3.27 -2.26 -6.68
C ILE A 4 -3.33 -0.96 -5.88
N ARG A 5 -2.62 -0.93 -4.76
CA ARG A 5 -2.59 0.21 -3.85
C ARG A 5 -1.24 0.89 -3.96
N ASN A 6 -1.27 2.17 -4.33
CA ASN A 6 -0.08 3.01 -4.50
C ASN A 6 -0.13 4.14 -3.48
N TYR A 7 0.88 4.21 -2.61
CA TYR A 7 1.01 5.27 -1.62
C TYR A 7 2.24 6.12 -1.88
N HIS A 8 2.07 7.42 -1.65
CA HIS A 8 3.16 8.38 -1.59
C HIS A 8 3.26 8.79 -0.12
N TYR A 9 4.12 8.09 0.62
CA TYR A 9 4.38 8.38 2.02
C TYR A 9 5.46 9.45 2.16
N ASN A 10 5.41 10.27 3.21
CA ASN A 10 6.38 11.33 3.46
C ASN A 10 7.81 10.74 3.54
N PRO A 11 8.73 11.11 2.62
CA PRO A 11 10.10 10.61 2.61
C PRO A 11 10.85 10.82 3.92
N GLU A 12 10.61 11.94 4.62
CA GLU A 12 11.26 12.25 5.90
C GLU A 12 10.92 11.26 7.02
N LYS A 13 9.80 10.56 6.88
CA LYS A 13 9.29 9.58 7.86
C LYS A 13 9.35 8.15 7.34
N PHE A 14 9.92 7.96 6.15
CA PHE A 14 9.75 6.72 5.42
C PHE A 14 10.53 5.57 6.04
N ASP A 15 11.71 5.80 6.62
CA ASP A 15 12.48 4.73 7.28
C ASP A 15 11.71 4.12 8.47
N ALA A 16 11.08 4.95 9.30
CA ALA A 16 10.23 4.47 10.39
C ALA A 16 9.00 3.70 9.86
N TYR A 17 8.44 4.15 8.73
CA TYR A 17 7.38 3.42 8.04
C TYR A 17 7.85 2.05 7.55
N LYS A 18 9.04 1.95 6.95
CA LYS A 18 9.61 0.69 6.48
C LYS A 18 9.76 -0.31 7.63
N GLU A 19 10.29 0.13 8.76
CA GLU A 19 10.45 -0.70 9.95
C GLU A 19 9.09 -1.24 10.44
N TRP A 20 8.10 -0.36 10.63
CA TRP A 20 6.74 -0.74 11.00
C TRP A 20 6.10 -1.69 9.98
N ALA A 21 6.28 -1.42 8.68
CA ALA A 21 5.73 -2.24 7.62
C ALA A 21 6.32 -3.66 7.64
N ILE A 22 7.64 -3.79 7.81
CA ILE A 22 8.34 -5.08 7.84
C ILE A 22 7.98 -5.88 9.09
N ASN A 23 7.95 -5.23 10.24
CA ASN A 23 7.85 -5.92 11.53
C ASN A 23 6.40 -6.19 11.96
N ASP A 24 5.46 -5.31 11.60
CA ASP A 24 4.09 -5.37 12.09
C ASP A 24 3.06 -5.49 10.94
N ALA A 25 3.07 -4.54 10.00
CA ALA A 25 1.98 -4.41 9.04
C ALA A 25 1.91 -5.55 8.01
N VAL A 26 3.00 -5.78 7.27
CA VAL A 26 3.04 -6.77 6.19
C VAL A 26 2.80 -8.20 6.70
N PRO A 27 3.39 -8.64 7.84
CA PRO A 27 3.07 -9.95 8.43
C PRO A 27 1.57 -10.11 8.71
N PHE A 28 0.94 -9.11 9.33
CA PHE A 28 -0.50 -9.16 9.60
C PHE A 28 -1.32 -9.19 8.30
N LEU A 29 -1.01 -8.30 7.35
CA LEU A 29 -1.75 -8.22 6.08
C LEU A 29 -1.67 -9.54 5.31
N LYS A 30 -0.49 -10.14 5.20
CA LYS A 30 -0.30 -11.44 4.51
C LYS A 30 -1.00 -12.61 5.21
N ALA A 31 -1.21 -12.53 6.52
CA ALA A 31 -1.93 -13.56 7.26
C ALA A 31 -3.46 -13.46 7.10
N ASN A 32 -3.99 -12.30 6.71
CA ASN A 32 -5.42 -12.01 6.72
C ASN A 32 -6.01 -11.64 5.36
N LEU A 33 -5.17 -11.39 4.35
CA LEU A 33 -5.56 -10.98 3.00
C LEU A 33 -4.75 -11.77 1.97
N ASP A 34 -5.32 -11.94 0.77
CA ASP A 34 -4.64 -12.58 -0.36
C ASP A 34 -3.69 -11.60 -1.05
N ILE A 35 -2.55 -11.32 -0.40
CA ILE A 35 -1.52 -10.37 -0.86
C ILE A 35 -0.63 -11.04 -1.91
N MET A 36 -0.68 -10.52 -3.14
CA MET A 36 0.16 -10.98 -4.25
C MET A 36 1.59 -10.45 -4.15
N GLY A 37 1.75 -9.25 -3.60
CA GLY A 37 3.04 -8.64 -3.39
C GLY A 37 2.95 -7.31 -2.65
N PHE A 38 4.06 -6.93 -2.05
CA PHE A 38 4.22 -5.69 -1.29
C PHE A 38 5.64 -5.19 -1.54
N TRP A 39 5.76 -4.00 -2.13
CA TRP A 39 7.00 -3.36 -2.54
C TRP A 39 7.14 -2.02 -1.81
N ILE A 40 8.37 -1.75 -1.41
CA ILE A 40 8.80 -0.53 -0.77
C ILE A 40 9.94 0.02 -1.62
N ASP A 41 9.93 1.33 -1.86
CA ASP A 41 10.96 2.01 -2.60
C ASP A 41 12.36 1.82 -1.97
N ASN A 42 13.32 1.55 -2.85
CA ASN A 42 14.73 1.32 -2.54
C ASN A 42 15.62 2.55 -2.81
N GLY A 43 15.03 3.69 -3.19
CA GLY A 43 15.72 4.96 -3.42
C GLY A 43 16.36 5.08 -4.81
N ILE A 44 16.06 4.16 -5.72
CA ILE A 44 16.47 4.27 -7.12
C ILE A 44 15.43 5.13 -7.85
N GLU A 45 15.90 6.20 -8.50
CA GLU A 45 15.04 7.11 -9.26
C GLU A 45 14.26 6.37 -10.36
N PRO A 46 12.96 6.68 -10.54
CA PRO A 46 12.14 6.04 -11.55
C PRO A 46 12.52 6.51 -12.97
N GLU A 47 12.51 5.58 -13.92
CA GLU A 47 12.65 5.92 -15.34
C GLU A 47 11.29 6.31 -15.93
N LEU A 48 11.10 7.60 -16.25
CA LEU A 48 9.91 8.09 -16.94
C LEU A 48 10.19 8.28 -18.42
N LEU A 49 9.64 7.39 -19.25
CA LEU A 49 9.89 7.33 -20.68
C LEU A 49 8.56 7.36 -21.46
N GLY A 50 8.61 7.77 -22.73
CA GLY A 50 7.44 7.86 -23.60
C GLY A 50 7.43 9.14 -24.43
N THR A 51 6.31 9.43 -25.09
CA THR A 51 6.16 10.63 -25.93
C THR A 51 5.72 11.87 -25.15
N ASP A 52 5.20 11.70 -23.93
CA ASP A 52 4.70 12.77 -23.07
C ASP A 52 4.78 12.35 -21.59
N PRO A 53 5.99 12.15 -21.02
CA PRO A 53 6.13 11.74 -19.63
C PRO A 53 5.88 12.93 -18.69
N ASP A 54 5.00 12.74 -17.71
CA ASP A 54 4.78 13.70 -16.62
C ASP A 54 4.93 13.01 -15.26
N ALA A 55 5.66 13.65 -14.36
CA ALA A 55 5.87 13.13 -13.02
C ALA A 55 4.69 13.53 -12.13
N ASN A 56 4.21 12.61 -11.29
CA ASN A 56 3.28 12.99 -10.23
C ASN A 56 3.96 14.02 -9.30
N LYS A 57 3.17 14.95 -8.76
CA LYS A 57 3.61 15.96 -7.77
C LYS A 57 4.44 15.37 -6.61
N HIS A 58 4.15 14.13 -6.22
CA HIS A 58 4.81 13.42 -5.13
C HIS A 58 5.87 12.41 -5.60
N GLY A 59 6.24 12.41 -6.88
CA GLY A 59 7.11 11.39 -7.48
C GLY A 59 6.38 10.06 -7.70
N SER A 60 7.12 8.98 -7.96
CA SER A 60 6.53 7.63 -7.97
C SER A 60 6.10 7.19 -6.57
N ALA A 61 5.10 6.31 -6.50
CA ALA A 61 4.66 5.74 -5.23
C ALA A 61 5.83 5.00 -4.56
N ASN A 62 6.07 5.29 -3.28
CA ASN A 62 7.13 4.65 -2.52
C ASN A 62 6.63 3.41 -1.77
N VAL A 63 5.33 3.16 -1.74
CA VAL A 63 4.75 1.89 -1.30
C VAL A 63 3.74 1.42 -2.34
N THR A 64 3.92 0.20 -2.84
CA THR A 64 2.97 -0.43 -3.75
C THR A 64 2.65 -1.82 -3.23
N TRP A 65 1.38 -2.20 -3.24
CA TRP A 65 0.99 -3.55 -2.87
C TRP A 65 -0.28 -3.97 -3.57
N VAL A 66 -0.43 -5.29 -3.76
CA VAL A 66 -1.48 -5.86 -4.59
C VAL A 66 -2.24 -6.92 -3.82
N ILE A 67 -3.56 -6.81 -3.84
CA ILE A 67 -4.49 -7.75 -3.20
C ILE A 67 -5.37 -8.37 -4.28
N ARG A 68 -5.53 -9.68 -4.23
CA ARG A 68 -6.50 -10.38 -5.08
C ARG A 68 -7.86 -10.44 -4.38
N TRP A 69 -8.91 -10.22 -5.17
CA TRP A 69 -10.30 -10.26 -4.72
C TRP A 69 -11.18 -10.97 -5.75
N ASP A 70 -12.18 -11.70 -5.26
CA ASP A 70 -13.20 -12.33 -6.09
C ASP A 70 -14.10 -11.29 -6.78
N SER A 71 -14.45 -10.22 -6.07
CA SER A 71 -15.27 -9.11 -6.57
C SER A 71 -15.04 -7.82 -5.77
N LYS A 72 -15.66 -6.71 -6.20
CA LYS A 72 -15.60 -5.44 -5.47
C LYS A 72 -16.37 -5.50 -4.15
N GLU A 73 -17.45 -6.25 -4.10
CA GLU A 73 -18.24 -6.50 -2.89
C GLU A 73 -17.44 -7.33 -1.88
N ALA A 74 -16.79 -8.40 -2.34
CA ALA A 74 -15.90 -9.22 -1.51
C ALA A 74 -14.75 -8.37 -0.93
N ARG A 75 -14.17 -7.49 -1.75
CA ARG A 75 -13.17 -6.51 -1.32
C ARG A 75 -13.69 -5.61 -0.21
N ASP A 76 -14.85 -5.00 -0.39
CA ASP A 76 -15.38 -4.04 0.60
C ASP A 76 -15.69 -4.72 1.94
N GLN A 77 -16.21 -5.95 1.89
CA GLN A 77 -16.44 -6.74 3.09
C GLN A 77 -15.13 -7.15 3.76
N GLY A 78 -14.16 -7.69 3.00
CA GLY A 78 -12.86 -8.09 3.54
C GLY A 78 -12.08 -6.91 4.15
N HIS A 79 -12.13 -5.73 3.53
CA HIS A 79 -11.57 -4.51 4.11
C HIS A 79 -12.23 -4.15 5.44
N LYS A 80 -13.56 -4.24 5.51
CA LYS A 80 -14.29 -3.96 6.74
C LYS A 80 -13.87 -4.93 7.85
N GLU A 81 -13.86 -6.23 7.57
CA GLU A 81 -13.51 -7.27 8.53
C GLU A 81 -12.08 -7.14 9.03
N VAL A 82 -11.10 -7.02 8.12
CA VAL A 82 -9.68 -6.99 8.48
C VAL A 82 -9.31 -5.67 9.15
N PHE A 83 -9.71 -4.52 8.59
CA PHE A 83 -9.25 -3.22 9.08
C PHE A 83 -10.06 -2.67 10.27
N GLN A 84 -11.29 -3.13 10.50
CA GLN A 84 -12.04 -2.76 11.71
C GLN A 84 -11.83 -3.74 12.87
N GLY A 85 -11.16 -4.88 12.62
CA GLY A 85 -10.82 -5.85 13.64
C GLY A 85 -9.72 -5.37 14.59
N GLU A 86 -9.75 -5.86 15.83
CA GLU A 86 -8.80 -5.49 16.89
C GLU A 86 -7.34 -5.73 16.48
N GLY A 87 -7.06 -6.84 15.78
CA GLY A 87 -5.70 -7.15 15.34
C GLY A 87 -5.09 -6.09 14.42
N TRP A 88 -5.86 -5.51 13.50
CA TRP A 88 -5.35 -4.40 12.69
C TRP A 88 -5.23 -3.11 13.50
N GLN A 89 -6.16 -2.85 14.42
CA GLN A 89 -6.08 -1.66 15.27
C GLN A 89 -4.82 -1.67 16.14
N GLU A 90 -4.40 -2.83 16.66
CA GLU A 90 -3.13 -2.98 17.40
C GLU A 90 -1.89 -2.72 16.54
N VAL A 91 -1.88 -3.26 15.31
CA VAL A 91 -0.82 -3.00 14.33
C VAL A 91 -0.77 -1.52 13.96
N TRP A 92 -1.94 -0.92 13.71
CA TRP A 92 -2.09 0.47 13.32
C TRP A 92 -1.73 1.45 14.45
N ALA A 93 -1.96 1.08 15.71
CA ALA A 93 -1.56 1.91 16.85
C ALA A 93 -0.04 2.15 16.92
N LYS A 94 0.75 1.28 16.29
CA LYS A 94 2.22 1.42 16.16
C LYS A 94 2.64 2.21 14.92
N HIS A 95 1.70 2.60 14.07
CA HIS A 95 2.00 3.31 12.83
C HIS A 95 2.72 4.64 13.14
N PRO A 96 3.84 4.95 12.48
CA PRO A 96 4.68 6.09 12.86
C PRO A 96 4.02 7.45 12.64
N ASP A 97 3.27 7.62 11.56
CA ASP A 97 2.49 8.85 11.32
C ASP A 97 1.36 8.66 10.30
N ALA A 98 0.10 8.73 10.76
CA ALA A 98 -1.06 8.63 9.88
C ALA A 98 -1.18 9.83 8.91
N ASN A 99 -0.61 10.99 9.23
CA ASN A 99 -0.59 12.15 8.33
C ASN A 99 0.56 12.07 7.31
N GLY A 100 1.40 11.05 7.38
CA GLY A 100 2.51 10.83 6.46
C GLY A 100 2.06 10.40 5.07
N TYR A 101 0.83 9.94 4.89
CA TYR A 101 0.29 9.60 3.57
C TYR A 101 -0.07 10.86 2.78
N LEU A 102 0.81 11.27 1.88
CA LEU A 102 0.61 12.45 1.02
C LEU A 102 -0.43 12.19 -0.07
N GLN A 103 -0.45 10.97 -0.61
CA GLN A 103 -1.47 10.48 -1.53
C GLN A 103 -1.63 8.97 -1.38
N MET A 104 -2.88 8.49 -1.46
CA MET A 104 -3.22 7.07 -1.53
C MET A 104 -4.13 6.82 -2.72
N GLU A 105 -3.77 5.86 -3.55
CA GLU A 105 -4.58 5.39 -4.67
C GLU A 105 -4.93 3.92 -4.46
N ALA A 106 -6.15 3.54 -4.82
CA ALA A 106 -6.54 2.16 -5.04
C ALA A 106 -7.01 2.03 -6.50
N LYS A 107 -6.22 1.35 -7.31
CA LYS A 107 -6.54 1.00 -8.71
C LYS A 107 -7.11 -0.41 -8.73
N PHE A 108 -8.16 -0.62 -9.50
CA PHE A 108 -8.76 -1.95 -9.72
C PHE A 108 -8.44 -2.41 -11.14
N ALA A 109 -8.00 -3.65 -11.29
CA ALA A 109 -7.53 -4.20 -12.57
C ALA A 109 -7.87 -5.69 -12.70
N ASP A 110 -7.90 -6.16 -13.95
CA ASP A 110 -7.94 -7.58 -14.29
C ASP A 110 -6.55 -8.05 -14.71
N GLU A 111 -6.21 -9.29 -14.38
CA GLU A 111 -5.06 -10.02 -14.91
C GLU A 111 -5.53 -10.78 -16.16
N LEU A 112 -4.77 -10.73 -17.25
CA LEU A 112 -5.08 -11.38 -18.53
C LEU A 112 -4.20 -12.61 -18.76
#